data_AF-A0A534ASN9-F1
#
_entry.id   AF-A0A534ASN9-F1
#
_cell.length_a   1.000
_cell.length_b   1.000
_cell.length_c   1.000
_cell.angle_alpha   90.00
_cell.angle_beta   90.00
_cell.angle_gamma   90.00
#
_symmetry.space_group_name_H-M   'P 1'
#
loop_
_entity.id
_entity.type
_entity.pdbx_description
1 polymer ?
#
loop_
_entity_poly.entity_id
_entity_poly.type
_entity_poly.pdbx_seq_one_letter_code
_entity_poly.pdbx_strand_id
1 'polypeptide(L)' 'MNGHQTRAIVRIREMILRGELGPGARVAEARLAQLLGMSRTPVRQALPVLAQE' A
#
# COMPACT_ATOMS: atom_id res chain seq x y z
N MET A 1 1.07 -4.31 18.50
CA MET A 1 -0.14 -4.16 17.65
C MET A 1 0.21 -3.34 16.41
N ASN A 2 0.56 -3.98 15.30
CA ASN A 2 0.83 -3.29 14.02
C ASN A 2 -0.41 -3.25 13.10
N GLY A 3 -1.61 -3.09 13.67
CA GLY A 3 -2.87 -3.19 12.92
C GLY A 3 -2.97 -2.21 11.73
N HIS A 4 -2.27 -1.08 11.80
CA HIS A 4 -2.18 -0.13 10.69
C HIS A 4 -1.35 -0.65 9.51
N GLN A 5 -0.26 -1.38 9.76
CA GLN A 5 0.55 -2.01 8.71
C GLN A 5 -0.23 -3.11 8.01
N THR A 6 -0.87 -4.01 8.77
CA THR A 6 -1.70 -5.08 8.19
C THR A 6 -2.83 -4.51 7.34
N ARG A 7 -3.48 -3.44 7.80
CA ARG A 7 -4.53 -2.74 7.04
C ARG A 7 -3.98 -2.13 5.74
N ALA A 8 -2.79 -1.53 5.77
CA ALA A 8 -2.15 -1.00 4.58
C ALA A 8 -1.84 -2.12 3.55
N ILE A 9 -1.31 -3.26 4.00
CA ILE A 9 -1.04 -4.43 3.13
C ILE A 9 -2.32 -4.88 2.41
N VAL A 10 -3.39 -5.14 3.16
CA VAL A 10 -4.67 -5.61 2.60
C VAL A 10 -5.21 -4.62 1.57
N ARG A 11 -5.25 -3.32 1.91
CA ARG A 11 -5.83 -2.31 1.01
C ARG A 11 -5.00 -2.09 -0.25
N ILE A 12 -3.66 -2.05 -0.14
CA ILE A 12 -2.80 -1.91 -1.32
C ILE A 12 -2.90 -3.15 -2.21
N ARG A 13 -2.96 -4.36 -1.62
CA ARG A 13 -3.18 -5.60 -2.39
C ARG A 13 -4.48 -5.55 -3.18
N GLU A 14 -5.57 -5.12 -2.57
CA GLU A 14 -6.86 -4.96 -3.27
C GLU A 14 -6.76 -3.99 -4.46
N MET A 15 -6.05 -2.87 -4.31
CA MET A 15 -5.83 -1.92 -5.40
C MET A 15 -5.02 -2.53 -6.56
N ILE A 16 -3.99 -3.34 -6.25
CA ILE A 16 -3.21 -4.07 -7.28
C ILE A 16 -4.11 -5.06 -8.02
N LEU A 17 -4.86 -5.89 -7.29
CA LEU A 17 -5.75 -6.91 -7.86
C LEU A 17 -6.88 -6.32 -8.70
N ARG A 18 -7.35 -5.12 -8.37
CA ARG A 18 -8.34 -4.36 -9.15
C ARG A 18 -7.74 -3.64 -10.35
N GLY A 19 -6.43 -3.63 -10.51
CA GLY A 19 -5.72 -2.91 -11.57
C GLY A 19 -5.62 -1.39 -11.36
N GLU A 20 -5.98 -0.88 -10.17
CA GLU A 20 -5.83 0.53 -9.82
C GLU A 20 -4.34 0.93 -9.72
N LEU A 21 -3.49 -0.03 -9.35
CA LEU A 21 -2.03 0.05 -9.43
C LEU A 21 -1.56 -0.86 -10.56
N GLY A 22 -1.58 -0.35 -11.78
CA GLY A 22 -1.21 -1.11 -12.98
C GLY A 22 0.27 -1.54 -13.03
N PRO A 23 0.61 -2.56 -13.84
CA PRO A 23 2.00 -2.98 -14.03
C PRO A 23 2.90 -1.83 -14.48
N GLY A 24 4.07 -1.69 -13.85
CA GLY A 24 5.03 -0.62 -14.15
C GLY A 24 4.61 0.78 -13.70
N ALA A 25 3.43 0.94 -13.08
CA ALA A 25 3.00 2.22 -12.53
C ALA A 25 3.95 2.67 -11.41
N ARG A 26 4.35 3.94 -11.43
CA ARG A 26 5.09 4.52 -10.30
C ARG A 26 4.16 4.68 -9.11
N VAL A 27 4.51 4.02 -8.01
CA VAL A 27 3.77 4.08 -6.75
C VAL A 27 4.47 5.05 -5.80
N ALA A 28 3.84 6.18 -5.50
CA ALA A 28 4.34 7.12 -4.50
C ALA A 28 3.68 6.87 -3.13
N GLU A 29 4.49 6.64 -2.10
CA GLU A 29 4.01 6.41 -0.72
C GLU A 29 3.05 7.50 -0.23
N ALA A 30 3.39 8.77 -0.50
CA ALA A 30 2.60 9.91 -0.05
C ALA A 30 1.21 9.90 -0.69
N ARG A 31 1.11 9.56 -1.99
CA ARG A 31 -0.16 9.44 -2.69
C ARG A 31 -0.99 8.28 -2.14
N LEU A 32 -0.38 7.12 -1.92
CA LEU A 32 -1.08 5.98 -1.32
C LEU A 32 -1.57 6.29 0.10
N ALA A 33 -0.73 6.94 0.92
CA ALA A 33 -1.12 7.35 2.27
C ALA A 33 -2.34 8.28 2.25
N GLN A 34 -2.37 9.25 1.35
CA GLN A 34 -3.53 10.12 1.14
C GLN A 34 -4.77 9.35 0.69
N LEU A 35 -4.65 8.49 -0.34
CA LEU A 35 -5.76 7.68 -0.86
C LEU A 35 -6.35 6.74 0.20
N LEU A 36 -5.49 6.18 1.04
CA LEU A 36 -5.88 5.22 2.08
C LEU A 36 -6.32 5.89 3.39
N GLY A 37 -6.20 7.22 3.50
CA GLY A 37 -6.48 7.94 4.75
C GLY A 37 -5.55 7.52 5.89
N MET A 38 -4.29 7.21 5.60
CA MET A 38 -3.29 6.73 6.56
C MET A 38 -2.08 7.64 6.62
N SER A 39 -1.26 7.51 7.67
CA SER A 39 0.07 8.11 7.69
C SER A 39 1.02 7.38 6.74
N ARG A 40 2.15 8.02 6.39
CA ARG A 40 3.13 7.42 5.47
C ARG A 40 3.84 6.19 6.04
N THR A 41 4.03 6.12 7.35
CA THR A 41 4.75 5.04 8.03
C THR A 41 4.19 3.64 7.73
N PRO A 42 2.89 3.34 7.96
CA PRO A 42 2.33 2.02 7.67
C PRO A 42 2.35 1.68 6.18
N VAL A 43 2.16 2.67 5.29
CA VAL A 43 2.24 2.45 3.83
C VAL A 43 3.67 2.07 3.43
N ARG A 44 4.68 2.81 3.88
CA ARG A 44 6.10 2.50 3.64
C ARG A 44 6.47 1.10 4.14
N GLN A 45 5.92 0.69 5.28
CA GLN A 45 6.19 -0.64 5.85
C GLN A 45 5.44 -1.78 5.13
N ALA A 46 4.35 -1.48 4.42
CA ALA A 46 3.58 -2.47 3.67
C ALA A 46 4.17 -2.77 2.29
N LEU A 47 4.74 -1.77 1.61
CA LEU A 47 5.25 -1.92 0.25
C LEU A 47 6.35 -3.00 0.11
N PRO A 48 7.37 -3.09 1.00
CA PRO A 48 8.36 -4.16 0.92
C PRO A 48 7.79 -5.55 1.15
N VAL A 49 6.71 -5.66 1.94
CA VAL A 49 6.04 -6.96 2.16
C VAL A 49 5.38 -7.40 0.86
N LEU A 50 4.58 -6.53 0.24
CA LEU A 50 3.90 -6.81 -1.02
C LEU A 50 4.86 -7.05 -2.20
N ALA A 51 6.06 -6.47 -2.17
CA ALA A 51 7.06 -6.69 -3.20
C ALA A 51 7.74 -8.07 -3.12
N GLN A 52 7.60 -8.78 -1.99
CA GLN A 52 8.18 -10.10 -1.75
C GLN A 52 7.13 -11.22 -1.76
N GLU A 53 5.86 -10.88 -1.96
CA GLU A 53 4.76 -11.83 -2.19
C GLU A 53 4.76 -12.33 -3.64
#